data_AF-A0A656Z7W7-F1
#
_entry.id   AF-A0A656Z7W7-F1
#
_cell.length_a   1.000
_cell.length_b   1.000
_cell.length_c   1.000
_cell.angle_alpha   90.00
_cell.angle_beta   90.00
_cell.angle_gamma   90.00
#
_symmetry.space_group_name_H-M   'P 1'
#
loop_
_entity.id
_entity.type
_entity.pdbx_description
1 polymer ?
#
loop_
_entity_poly.entity_id
_entity_poly.type
_entity_poly.pdbx_seq_one_letter_code
_entity_poly.pdbx_strand_id
1 'polypeptide(L)'
;MQYIVGLLFIIASLFSTVAMADDVEGKITGINQDKETITLDDGKTYKLPGEFDYSAINKGMKVIILYDEADNTRFVTDIQEAP
;
A
#
# COMPACT_ATOMS: atom_id res chain seq x y z
N MET A 1 5.36 -12.31 42.52
CA MET A 1 4.62 -12.70 41.29
C MET A 1 3.95 -11.52 40.57
N GLN A 2 3.40 -10.50 41.25
CA GLN A 2 2.77 -9.34 40.57
C GLN A 2 3.72 -8.44 39.77
N TYR A 3 4.99 -8.31 40.18
CA TYR A 3 5.95 -7.43 39.50
C TYR A 3 6.38 -7.93 38.10
N ILE A 4 6.33 -9.24 37.87
CA ILE A 4 6.69 -9.84 36.57
C ILE A 4 5.60 -9.54 35.53
N VAL A 5 4.33 -9.53 35.95
CA VAL A 5 3.20 -9.21 35.06
C VAL A 5 3.25 -7.74 34.64
N GLY A 6 3.53 -6.82 35.58
CA GLY A 6 3.69 -5.40 35.26
C GLY A 6 4.84 -5.11 34.28
N LEU A 7 5.98 -5.79 34.45
CA LEU A 7 7.12 -5.65 33.55
C LEU A 7 6.82 -6.17 32.13
N LEU A 8 6.06 -7.27 32.02
CA LEU A 8 5.67 -7.84 30.73
C LEU A 8 4.77 -6.90 29.92
N PHE A 9 3.83 -6.20 30.58
CA PHE A 9 2.94 -5.24 29.91
C PHE A 9 3.68 -4.00 29.38
N ILE A 10 4.72 -3.53 30.07
CA ILE A 10 5.55 -2.41 29.60
C ILE A 10 6.29 -2.79 28.31
N ILE A 11 6.88 -3.98 28.26
CA ILE A 11 7.63 -4.45 27.09
C ILE A 11 6.71 -4.62 25.86
N ALA A 12 5.47 -5.07 26.05
CA ALA A 12 4.51 -5.22 24.95
C ALA A 12 4.13 -3.88 24.30
N SER A 13 4.08 -2.78 25.07
CA SER A 13 3.77 -1.44 24.53
C SER A 13 4.87 -0.85 23.63
N LEU A 14 6.09 -1.40 23.66
CA LEU A 14 7.19 -0.93 22.82
C LEU A 14 7.12 -1.42 21.36
N PHE A 15 6.18 -2.31 21.04
CA PHE A 15 6.00 -2.89 19.70
C PHE A 15 4.79 -2.30 18.95
N SER A 16 4.29 -1.12 19.32
CA SER A 16 3.28 -0.43 18.52
C SER A 16 3.91 0.12 17.23
N THR A 17 3.99 -0.69 16.19
CA THR A 17 4.32 -0.22 14.85
C THR A 17 3.15 0.58 14.32
N VAL A 18 3.35 1.88 14.09
CA VAL A 18 2.38 2.72 13.40
C VAL A 18 2.40 2.31 11.93
N ALA A 19 1.30 1.76 11.42
CA ALA A 19 1.13 1.59 9.98
C ALA A 19 0.92 2.99 9.38
N MET A 20 1.91 3.48 8.64
CA MET A 20 1.83 4.72 7.88
C MET A 20 1.71 4.33 6.41
N ALA A 21 0.52 4.50 5.85
CA ALA A 21 0.33 4.41 4.40
C ALA A 21 0.98 5.64 3.76
N ASP A 22 1.82 5.41 2.76
CA ASP A 22 2.46 6.46 1.96
C ASP A 22 1.60 6.77 0.73
N ASP A 23 1.72 7.98 0.19
CA ASP A 23 0.97 8.41 -1.00
C ASP A 23 1.89 8.81 -2.16
N VAL A 24 1.46 8.50 -3.38
CA VAL A 24 2.19 8.85 -4.59
C VAL A 24 1.24 9.24 -5.71
N GLU A 25 1.53 10.35 -6.36
CA GLU A 25 0.87 10.78 -7.58
C GLU A 25 1.72 10.40 -8.80
N GLY A 26 1.11 9.78 -9.81
CA GLY A 26 1.82 9.39 -11.01
C GLY A 26 0.91 8.92 -12.15
N LYS A 27 1.52 8.68 -13.31
CA LYS A 27 0.80 8.24 -14.52
C LYS A 27 0.93 6.74 -14.70
N ILE A 28 -0.19 6.05 -14.92
CA ILE A 28 -0.18 4.60 -15.17
C ILE A 28 0.52 4.31 -16.52
N THR A 29 1.63 3.59 -16.46
CA THR A 29 2.39 3.13 -17.64
C THR A 29 2.09 1.66 -17.97
N GLY A 30 1.76 0.86 -16.96
CA GLY A 30 1.50 -0.57 -17.08
C GLY A 30 0.32 -1.04 -16.22
N ILE A 31 -0.44 -2.01 -16.75
CA ILE A 31 -1.49 -2.74 -16.03
C ILE A 31 -1.24 -4.22 -16.32
N ASN A 32 -1.16 -5.04 -15.27
CA ASN A 32 -1.00 -6.48 -15.35
C ASN A 32 -2.07 -7.14 -14.47
N GLN A 33 -3.13 -7.67 -15.09
CA GLN A 33 -4.24 -8.31 -14.39
C GLN A 33 -3.85 -9.65 -13.79
N ASP A 34 -3.01 -10.44 -14.48
CA ASP A 34 -2.56 -11.75 -14.00
C ASP A 34 -1.77 -11.66 -12.69
N LYS A 35 -1.04 -10.55 -12.51
CA LYS A 35 -0.26 -10.26 -11.30
C LYS A 35 -0.97 -9.31 -10.35
N GLU A 36 -2.14 -8.79 -10.71
CA GLU A 36 -2.88 -7.76 -9.98
C GLU A 36 -1.98 -6.55 -9.65
N THR A 37 -1.24 -6.04 -10.63
CA THR A 37 -0.32 -4.91 -10.42
C THR A 37 -0.47 -3.81 -11.45
N ILE A 38 -0.18 -2.59 -11.04
CA ILE A 38 0.04 -1.44 -11.93
C ILE A 38 1.46 -0.91 -11.81
N THR A 39 1.93 -0.26 -12.87
CA THR A 39 3.23 0.43 -12.89
C THR A 39 2.99 1.90 -13.17
N LEU A 40 3.60 2.77 -12.38
CA LEU A 40 3.55 4.22 -12.59
C LEU A 40 4.75 4.69 -13.42
N ASP A 41 4.81 5.98 -13.71
CA ASP A 41 5.87 6.64 -14.47
C ASP A 41 7.16 6.85 -13.65
N ASP A 42 7.11 6.66 -12.34
CA ASP A 42 8.27 6.52 -11.46
C ASP A 42 9.02 5.18 -11.66
N GLY A 43 8.47 4.26 -12.48
CA GLY A 43 9.03 2.94 -12.74
C GLY A 43 8.78 1.91 -11.64
N LYS A 44 8.04 2.25 -10.59
CA LYS A 44 7.67 1.34 -9.49
C LYS A 44 6.38 0.60 -9.80
N THR A 45 6.25 -0.57 -9.21
CA THR A 45 5.08 -1.45 -9.31
C THR A 45 4.31 -1.46 -7.99
N TYR A 46 2.98 -1.42 -8.09
CA TYR A 46 2.04 -1.38 -6.99
C TYR A 46 1.03 -2.53 -7.16
N LYS A 47 0.84 -3.32 -6.11
CA LYS A 47 -0.06 -4.47 -6.05
C LYS A 47 -1.46 -3.98 -5.69
N LEU A 48 -2.40 -4.20 -6.60
CA LEU A 48 -3.80 -3.89 -6.41
C LEU A 48 -4.46 -4.86 -5.41
N PRO A 49 -5.58 -4.45 -4.79
CA PRO A 49 -6.44 -5.38 -4.06
C PRO A 49 -6.92 -6.50 -4.99
N GLY A 50 -7.12 -7.71 -4.45
CA GLY A 50 -7.51 -8.87 -5.27
C GLY A 50 -8.80 -8.63 -6.07
N GLU A 51 -9.84 -8.11 -5.42
CA GLU A 51 -11.09 -7.70 -6.08
C GLU A 51 -10.97 -6.22 -6.51
N PHE A 52 -10.39 -5.97 -7.69
CA PHE A 52 -10.27 -4.64 -8.26
C PHE A 52 -10.95 -4.53 -9.63
N ASP A 53 -11.75 -3.48 -9.83
CA ASP A 53 -12.38 -3.19 -11.13
C ASP A 53 -11.40 -2.47 -12.07
N TYR A 54 -10.77 -3.23 -12.96
CA TYR A 54 -9.84 -2.71 -13.96
C TYR A 54 -10.48 -1.77 -14.99
N SER A 55 -11.81 -1.73 -15.10
CA SER A 55 -12.48 -0.77 -16.00
C SER A 55 -12.40 0.67 -15.48
N ALA A 56 -12.14 0.85 -14.19
CA ALA A 56 -11.97 2.15 -13.54
C ALA A 56 -10.61 2.82 -13.85
N ILE A 57 -9.67 2.10 -14.46
CA ILE A 57 -8.33 2.61 -14.76
C ILE A 57 -7.91 2.33 -16.20
N ASN A 58 -7.04 3.18 -16.75
CA ASN A 58 -6.44 2.96 -18.05
C ASN A 58 -4.98 3.39 -18.09
N LYS A 59 -4.21 2.83 -19.03
CA LYS A 59 -2.87 3.34 -19.33
C LYS A 59 -2.96 4.82 -19.70
N GLY A 60 -2.07 5.60 -19.12
CA GLY A 60 -2.00 7.05 -19.27
C GLY A 60 -2.91 7.84 -18.34
N MET A 61 -3.77 7.20 -17.56
CA MET A 61 -4.51 7.84 -16.47
C MET A 61 -3.54 8.33 -15.40
N LYS A 62 -3.78 9.53 -14.89
CA LYS A 62 -3.05 10.11 -13.77
C LYS A 62 -3.79 9.74 -12.49
N VAL A 63 -3.09 9.19 -11.50
CA VAL A 63 -3.70 8.67 -10.28
C VAL A 63 -2.91 9.10 -9.06
N ILE A 64 -3.60 9.16 -7.92
CA ILE A 64 -3.00 9.22 -6.59
C ILE A 64 -3.24 7.85 -5.95
N ILE A 65 -2.18 7.22 -5.47
CA ILE A 65 -2.20 5.91 -4.84
C ILE A 65 -1.80 6.07 -3.38
N LEU A 66 -2.61 5.52 -2.48
CA LEU A 66 -2.24 5.23 -1.10
C LEU A 66 -1.77 3.78 -1.03
N TYR A 67 -0.64 3.52 -0.38
CA TYR A 67 -0.08 2.18 -0.28
C TYR A 67 0.61 1.91 1.05
N ASP A 68 0.57 0.65 1.47
CA ASP A 68 1.41 0.12 2.54
C ASP A 68 2.57 -0.68 1.92
N GLU A 69 3.77 -0.53 2.48
CA GLU A 69 4.93 -1.34 2.07
C GLU A 69 5.17 -2.47 3.08
N ALA A 70 5.07 -3.72 2.62
CA ALA A 70 5.40 -4.91 3.39
C ALA A 70 6.20 -5.88 2.51
N ASP A 71 7.28 -6.44 3.04
CA ASP A 71 8.16 -7.37 2.31
C ASP A 71 8.60 -6.85 0.91
N ASN A 72 8.97 -5.57 0.83
CA ASN A 72 9.32 -4.84 -0.40
C ASN A 72 8.20 -4.82 -1.47
N THR A 73 6.96 -5.12 -1.07
CA THR A 73 5.78 -5.06 -1.93
C THR A 73 4.91 -3.88 -1.50
N ARG A 74 4.49 -3.07 -2.47
CA ARG A 74 3.60 -1.92 -2.26
C ARG A 74 2.17 -2.34 -2.48
N PHE A 75 1.42 -2.53 -1.41
CA PHE A 75 0.01 -2.90 -1.44
C PHE A 75 -0.84 -1.64 -1.48
N VAL A 76 -1.57 -1.47 -2.58
CA VAL A 76 -2.49 -0.35 -2.75
C VAL A 76 -3.65 -0.52 -1.77
N THR A 77 -3.85 0.50 -0.94
CA THR A 77 -4.98 0.59 -0.01
C THR A 77 -6.09 1.45 -0.58
N ASP A 78 -5.76 2.45 -1.39
CA ASP A 78 -6.71 3.28 -2.12
C ASP A 78 -6.10 3.84 -3.41
N ILE A 79 -6.95 4.09 -4.40
CA ILE A 79 -6.57 4.65 -5.70
C ILE A 79 -7.66 5.58 -6.21
N GLN A 80 -7.26 6.78 -6.61
CA GLN A 80 -8.16 7.81 -7.13
C GLN A 80 -7.56 8.48 -8.37
N GLU A 81 -8.42 8.94 -9.27
CA GLU A 81 -7.99 9.78 -10.40
C GLU A 81 -7.46 11.12 -9.87
N ALA A 82 -6.28 11.52 -10.35
CA ALA A 82 -5.69 12.80 -9.99
C ALA A 82 -6.38 13.94 -10.79
N PRO A 83 -6.54 15.14 -10.19
CA PRO A 83 -7.18 16.28 -10.83
C PRO A 83 -6.39 16.87 -12.02
#